data_AF-A0A9D8CA66-F1
#
_entry.id   AF-A0A9D8CA66-F1
#
_cell.length_a   1.000
_cell.length_b   1.000
_cell.length_c   1.000
_cell.angle_alpha   90.00
_cell.angle_beta   90.00
_cell.angle_gamma   90.00
#
_symmetry.space_group_name_H-M   'P 1'
#
loop_
_entity.id
_entity.type
_entity.pdbx_description
1 polymer ?
#
loop_
_entity_poly.entity_id
_entity_poly.type
_entity_poly.pdbx_seq_one_letter_code
_entity_poly.pdbx_strand_id
1 'polypeptide(L)'
;MIGAIAESGAVASIAAPGFARRTRPAESLGLPDPTPRPAAPGENAARPGAPRPLVPGLFAAEDEAGGTETETAAEAGAAPKGQDGEPLDEAERRQVEELKRTDTAVRAHEQAHARVGGQYAGAPRYDYQTGPDGKRYAVAGEVSIDSSPVPGDPKATIAKLKQVEAAATAPADPSAQDRAVASAARAEIQKAQAELLRGEDGAEPEGKGKPTVPDASVPAETKAKGKSSAEKAGSASDGGLVEN
;
A
#
# COMPACT_ATOMS: atom_id res chain seq x y z
N MET A 1 -30.78 -77.08 17.41
CA MET A 1 -29.38 -77.27 17.85
C MET A 1 -28.77 -75.89 18.05
N ILE A 2 -28.65 -75.44 19.31
CA ILE A 2 -27.41 -75.03 20.04
C ILE A 2 -26.60 -73.94 19.30
N GLY A 3 -26.22 -72.78 19.84
CA GLY A 3 -26.23 -72.17 21.16
C GLY A 3 -25.42 -70.85 21.02
N ALA A 4 -25.93 -69.70 21.49
CA ALA A 4 -25.39 -68.92 22.61
C ALA A 4 -23.85 -68.86 22.74
N ILE A 5 -23.29 -67.65 22.60
CA ILE A 5 -22.37 -67.05 23.59
C ILE A 5 -22.35 -65.51 23.44
N ALA A 6 -22.51 -64.87 24.59
CA ALA A 6 -22.40 -63.45 24.85
C ALA A 6 -21.11 -63.21 25.65
N GLU A 7 -20.42 -62.09 25.40
CA GLU A 7 -19.52 -61.40 26.34
C GLU A 7 -19.47 -59.94 25.87
N SER A 8 -20.08 -58.98 26.56
CA SER A 8 -19.69 -58.39 27.85
C SER A 8 -18.32 -57.71 27.78
N GLY A 9 -18.35 -56.39 27.64
CA GLY A 9 -17.19 -55.51 27.65
C GLY A 9 -17.62 -54.09 27.96
N ALA A 10 -18.14 -53.87 29.17
CA ALA A 10 -18.32 -52.56 29.76
C ALA A 10 -16.99 -52.12 30.39
N VAL A 11 -16.47 -50.95 30.06
CA VAL A 11 -15.66 -50.14 30.99
C VAL A 11 -15.64 -48.66 30.63
N ALA A 12 -15.81 -47.86 31.69
CA ALA A 12 -15.29 -46.51 31.89
C ALA A 12 -15.94 -45.33 31.14
N SER A 13 -17.12 -44.98 31.64
CA SER A 13 -17.60 -43.60 31.71
C SER A 13 -16.60 -42.74 32.50
N ILE A 14 -15.90 -41.83 31.83
CA ILE A 14 -15.08 -40.81 32.48
C ILE A 14 -15.94 -39.56 32.62
N ALA A 15 -16.45 -39.39 33.83
CA ALA A 15 -17.14 -38.20 34.29
C ALA A 15 -16.13 -37.04 34.41
N ALA A 16 -16.27 -36.03 33.53
CA ALA A 16 -15.60 -34.75 33.69
C ALA A 16 -16.38 -33.88 34.70
N PRO A 17 -15.73 -33.30 35.73
CA PRO A 17 -16.41 -32.48 36.72
C PRO A 17 -16.88 -31.15 36.13
N GLY A 18 -18.14 -30.82 36.42
CA GLY A 18 -18.80 -29.60 36.01
C GLY A 18 -18.12 -28.35 36.56
N PHE A 19 -17.68 -27.48 35.64
CA PHE A 19 -17.39 -26.09 35.97
C PHE A 19 -18.71 -25.33 36.07
N ALA A 20 -19.08 -25.02 37.31
CA ALA A 20 -20.19 -24.17 37.64
C ALA A 20 -20.08 -22.81 36.91
N ARG A 21 -21.03 -22.56 36.01
CA ARG A 21 -21.35 -21.21 35.52
C ARG A 21 -21.80 -20.38 36.72
N ARG A 22 -20.88 -19.57 37.25
CA ARG A 22 -21.25 -18.49 38.17
C ARG A 22 -21.80 -17.34 37.32
N THR A 23 -23.12 -17.26 37.27
CA THR A 23 -23.86 -16.09 36.81
C THR A 23 -23.42 -14.88 37.65
N ARG A 24 -22.76 -13.91 37.02
CA ARG A 24 -22.63 -12.57 37.62
C ARG A 24 -23.94 -11.81 37.35
N PRO A 25 -24.63 -11.29 38.37
CA PRO A 25 -25.73 -10.37 38.16
C PRO A 25 -25.20 -9.09 37.52
N ALA A 26 -25.93 -8.58 36.52
CA ALA A 26 -25.69 -7.31 35.88
C ALA A 26 -25.89 -6.18 36.89
N GLU A 27 -24.81 -5.54 37.32
CA GLU A 27 -24.90 -4.23 37.95
C GLU A 27 -25.23 -3.19 36.89
N SER A 28 -26.49 -2.79 36.92
CA SER A 28 -27.05 -1.58 36.35
C SER A 28 -26.37 -0.37 37.01
N LEU A 29 -25.41 0.24 36.32
CA LEU A 29 -24.96 1.59 36.60
C LEU A 29 -25.35 2.46 35.42
N GLY A 30 -26.26 3.39 35.70
CA GLY A 30 -26.86 4.30 34.74
C GLY A 30 -25.87 5.29 34.12
N LEU A 31 -26.29 5.79 32.96
CA LEU A 31 -25.75 6.91 32.19
C LEU A 31 -25.23 8.06 33.07
N PRO A 32 -24.26 8.81 32.53
CA PRO A 32 -24.68 10.13 32.05
C PRO A 32 -24.47 10.33 30.54
N ASP A 33 -25.51 10.92 29.94
CA ASP A 33 -25.63 11.49 28.59
C ASP A 33 -24.39 12.30 28.14
N PRO A 34 -23.88 12.13 26.90
CA PRO A 34 -22.99 13.12 26.31
C PRO A 34 -23.82 14.32 25.85
N THR A 35 -23.88 15.35 26.67
CA THR A 35 -24.44 16.65 26.28
C THR A 35 -23.84 17.14 24.95
N PRO A 36 -24.65 17.47 23.93
CA PRO A 36 -24.14 18.12 22.73
C PRO A 36 -23.73 19.56 23.07
N ARG A 37 -22.45 19.87 22.83
CA ARG A 37 -21.90 21.22 22.95
C ARG A 37 -22.62 22.14 21.93
N PRO A 38 -23.21 23.27 22.35
CA PRO A 38 -23.83 24.19 21.41
C PRO A 38 -22.77 24.84 20.53
N ALA A 39 -23.01 24.80 19.21
CA ALA A 39 -22.30 25.57 18.21
C ALA A 39 -22.49 27.07 18.50
N ALA A 40 -21.38 27.80 18.60
CA ALA A 40 -21.39 29.25 18.71
C ALA A 40 -21.82 29.88 17.37
N PRO A 41 -22.75 30.83 17.36
CA PRO A 41 -23.12 31.58 16.17
C PRO A 41 -22.22 32.81 15.97
N GLY A 42 -21.73 32.97 14.74
CA GLY A 42 -21.60 34.23 14.01
C GLY A 42 -20.74 35.35 14.59
N GLU A 43 -19.56 35.54 13.99
CA GLU A 43 -18.98 36.89 13.83
C GLU A 43 -18.54 37.11 12.39
N ASN A 44 -19.46 37.69 11.62
CA ASN A 44 -19.22 38.36 10.36
C ASN A 44 -18.48 39.67 10.65
N ALA A 45 -17.15 39.65 10.59
CA ALA A 45 -16.33 40.85 10.64
C ALA A 45 -15.95 41.25 9.21
N ALA A 46 -16.75 42.17 8.66
CA ALA A 46 -16.43 42.98 7.51
C ALA A 46 -15.01 43.56 7.61
N ARG A 47 -14.17 43.27 6.60
CA ARG A 47 -12.95 44.03 6.33
C ARG A 47 -13.08 44.69 4.96
N PRO A 48 -13.10 46.03 4.86
CA PRO A 48 -13.08 46.73 3.58
C PRO A 48 -11.64 46.80 3.08
N GLY A 49 -11.40 46.40 1.83
CA GLY A 49 -10.06 46.45 1.27
C GLY A 49 -9.97 45.83 -0.12
N ALA A 50 -10.62 46.46 -1.09
CA ALA A 50 -10.34 46.21 -2.50
C ALA A 50 -8.93 46.70 -2.85
N PRO A 51 -8.17 45.93 -3.63
CA PRO A 51 -7.35 46.52 -4.69
C PRO A 51 -7.89 46.16 -6.08
N ARG A 52 -8.00 47.20 -6.90
CA ARG A 52 -8.42 47.22 -8.30
C ARG A 52 -7.46 46.38 -9.16
N PRO A 53 -7.92 45.61 -10.15
CA PRO A 53 -7.08 45.23 -11.28
C PRO A 53 -7.19 46.30 -12.38
N LEU A 54 -6.05 46.89 -12.75
CA LEU A 54 -5.91 47.70 -13.96
C LEU A 54 -4.83 47.06 -14.82
N VAL A 55 -5.22 46.28 -15.83
CA VAL A 55 -4.52 46.16 -17.12
C VAL A 55 -5.54 45.77 -18.20
N PRO A 56 -5.69 46.56 -19.28
CA PRO A 56 -6.45 46.18 -20.46
C PRO A 56 -5.54 45.80 -21.64
N GLY A 57 -6.00 44.82 -22.43
CA GLY A 57 -5.50 44.46 -23.77
C GLY A 57 -4.46 43.35 -23.76
N LEU A 58 -4.40 42.42 -24.71
CA LEU A 58 -5.07 42.25 -25.99
C LEU A 58 -4.50 40.92 -26.52
N PHE A 59 -5.27 39.85 -26.69
CA PHE A 59 -5.11 38.87 -27.78
C PHE A 59 -6.37 38.00 -27.83
N ALA A 60 -7.13 38.25 -28.89
CA ALA A 60 -8.18 37.38 -29.39
C ALA A 60 -7.54 36.23 -30.17
N ALA A 61 -8.01 35.02 -29.91
CA ALA A 61 -8.05 33.91 -30.86
C ALA A 61 -9.20 32.97 -30.45
N GLU A 62 -10.36 33.25 -31.03
CA GLU A 62 -11.42 32.27 -31.32
C GLU A 62 -10.77 31.20 -32.24
N ASP A 63 -11.07 29.89 -32.20
CA ASP A 63 -12.37 29.28 -32.48
C ASP A 63 -12.21 27.73 -32.44
N GLU A 64 -13.23 27.02 -31.95
CA GLU A 64 -13.66 25.63 -32.23
C GLU A 64 -12.80 24.40 -31.82
N ALA A 65 -13.29 23.64 -30.83
CA ALA A 65 -14.18 22.49 -31.08
C ALA A 65 -14.13 21.42 -29.95
N GLY A 66 -15.30 21.12 -29.39
CA GLY A 66 -15.70 19.73 -29.11
C GLY A 66 -15.54 19.19 -27.69
N GLY A 67 -16.68 18.94 -27.02
CA GLY A 67 -16.76 17.91 -25.98
C GLY A 67 -17.37 18.34 -24.65
N THR A 68 -18.62 18.80 -24.68
CA THR A 68 -19.44 19.05 -23.51
C THR A 68 -19.93 17.72 -22.92
N GLU A 69 -19.43 17.33 -21.75
CA GLU A 69 -20.10 16.33 -20.90
C GLU A 69 -20.44 16.97 -19.55
N THR A 70 -21.42 17.87 -19.60
CA THR A 70 -22.24 18.21 -18.43
C THR A 70 -23.29 17.11 -18.29
N GLU A 71 -22.95 16.02 -17.61
CA GLU A 71 -23.95 15.04 -17.17
C GLU A 71 -24.59 15.51 -15.86
N THR A 72 -25.60 16.37 -16.03
CA THR A 72 -26.86 16.41 -15.28
C THR A 72 -26.81 16.18 -13.76
N ALA A 73 -26.69 17.28 -13.01
CA ALA A 73 -27.18 17.43 -11.64
C ALA A 73 -28.72 17.59 -11.59
N ALA A 74 -29.46 16.83 -12.41
CA ALA A 74 -30.90 16.97 -12.62
C ALA A 74 -31.62 15.61 -12.59
N GLU A 75 -31.43 14.84 -11.52
CA GLU A 75 -32.39 13.79 -11.10
C GLU A 75 -32.52 13.80 -9.57
N ALA A 76 -33.13 14.86 -9.05
CA ALA A 76 -33.64 14.89 -7.68
C ALA A 76 -35.17 14.98 -7.76
N GLY A 77 -35.83 13.88 -8.12
CA GLY A 77 -37.31 13.82 -8.12
C GLY A 77 -37.98 12.77 -9.02
N ALA A 78 -37.25 12.14 -9.94
CA ALA A 78 -37.78 11.04 -10.76
C ALA A 78 -37.46 9.68 -10.11
N ALA A 79 -38.44 8.78 -10.11
CA ALA A 79 -38.23 7.40 -9.68
C ALA A 79 -37.14 6.77 -10.57
N PRO A 80 -36.20 5.99 -10.00
CA PRO A 80 -35.17 5.34 -10.80
C PRO A 80 -35.84 4.44 -11.83
N LYS A 81 -35.46 4.63 -13.10
CA LYS A 81 -35.98 3.86 -14.22
C LYS A 81 -35.04 2.70 -14.53
N GLY A 82 -35.62 1.59 -14.92
CA GLY A 82 -34.90 0.42 -15.40
C GLY A 82 -34.31 0.62 -16.80
N GLN A 83 -33.55 -0.36 -17.26
CA GLN A 83 -33.01 -0.41 -18.62
C GLN A 83 -34.09 -0.29 -19.70
N ASP A 84 -35.31 -0.75 -19.42
CA ASP A 84 -36.46 -0.70 -20.32
C ASP A 84 -37.22 0.63 -20.28
N GLY A 85 -36.79 1.59 -19.44
CA GLY A 85 -37.42 2.90 -19.29
C GLY A 85 -38.65 2.92 -18.35
N GLU A 86 -39.10 1.76 -17.88
CA GLU A 86 -40.14 1.60 -16.87
C GLU A 86 -39.59 1.90 -15.46
N PRO A 87 -40.44 2.35 -14.51
CA PRO A 87 -40.02 2.54 -13.12
C PRO A 87 -39.60 1.22 -12.49
N LEU A 88 -38.47 1.21 -11.77
CA LEU A 88 -37.99 0.02 -11.06
C LEU A 88 -38.98 -0.42 -9.98
N ASP A 89 -39.13 -1.73 -9.83
CA ASP A 89 -39.86 -2.30 -8.70
C ASP A 89 -39.07 -2.17 -7.37
N GLU A 90 -39.70 -2.50 -6.24
CA GLU A 90 -39.07 -2.37 -4.92
C GLU A 90 -37.84 -3.29 -4.76
N ALA A 91 -37.85 -4.47 -5.38
CA ALA A 91 -36.72 -5.40 -5.31
C ALA A 91 -35.55 -4.89 -6.15
N GLU A 92 -35.80 -4.41 -7.36
CA GLU A 92 -34.80 -3.80 -8.24
C GLU A 92 -34.22 -2.52 -7.62
N ARG A 93 -35.06 -1.67 -7.01
CA ARG A 93 -34.59 -0.49 -6.27
C ARG A 93 -33.64 -0.85 -5.14
N ARG A 94 -33.95 -1.89 -4.35
CA ARG A 94 -33.05 -2.38 -3.29
C ARG A 94 -31.74 -2.90 -3.86
N GLN A 95 -31.79 -3.59 -5.00
CA GLN A 95 -30.58 -4.06 -5.67
C GLN A 95 -29.70 -2.89 -6.12
N VAL A 96 -30.28 -1.85 -6.71
CA VAL A 96 -29.54 -0.63 -7.10
C VAL A 96 -28.95 0.08 -5.88
N GLU A 97 -29.68 0.16 -4.78
CA GLU A 97 -29.16 0.75 -3.54
C GLU A 97 -27.98 -0.05 -2.97
N GLU A 98 -28.03 -1.38 -3.03
CA GLU A 98 -26.91 -2.23 -2.61
C GLU A 98 -25.70 -2.04 -3.51
N LEU A 99 -25.89 -2.07 -4.83
CA LEU A 99 -24.81 -1.85 -5.81
C LEU A 99 -24.15 -0.48 -5.63
N LYS A 100 -24.93 0.56 -5.33
CA LYS A 100 -24.40 1.90 -4.99
C LYS A 100 -23.53 1.86 -3.74
N ARG A 101 -23.97 1.17 -2.68
CA ARG A 101 -23.18 1.03 -1.45
C ARG A 101 -21.87 0.30 -1.73
N THR A 102 -21.94 -0.84 -2.43
CA THR A 102 -20.74 -1.60 -2.82
C THR A 102 -19.79 -0.76 -3.66
N ASP A 103 -20.27 -0.04 -4.67
CA ASP A 103 -19.44 0.82 -5.53
C ASP A 103 -18.69 1.89 -4.73
N THR A 104 -19.40 2.59 -3.83
CA THR A 104 -18.74 3.59 -2.98
C THR A 104 -17.70 2.97 -2.05
N ALA A 105 -17.98 1.79 -1.48
CA ALA A 105 -17.05 1.08 -0.61
C ALA A 105 -15.80 0.60 -1.37
N VAL A 106 -15.99 -0.04 -2.52
CA VAL A 106 -14.89 -0.53 -3.38
C VAL A 106 -14.02 0.63 -3.85
N ARG A 107 -14.62 1.71 -4.34
CA ARG A 107 -13.85 2.89 -4.78
C ARG A 107 -13.05 3.50 -3.64
N ALA A 108 -13.65 3.63 -2.44
CA ALA A 108 -12.96 4.14 -1.27
C ALA A 108 -11.81 3.21 -0.84
N HIS A 109 -12.02 1.89 -0.92
CA HIS A 109 -11.02 0.87 -0.62
C HIS A 109 -9.80 0.99 -1.56
N GLU A 110 -10.02 0.93 -2.87
CA GLU A 110 -8.93 1.03 -3.84
C GLU A 110 -8.25 2.41 -3.81
N GLN A 111 -9.03 3.46 -3.59
CA GLN A 111 -8.48 4.80 -3.48
C GLN A 111 -7.57 4.94 -2.24
N ALA A 112 -7.88 4.27 -1.13
CA ALA A 112 -7.02 4.26 0.04
C ALA A 112 -5.67 3.58 -0.27
N HIS A 113 -5.70 2.41 -0.93
CA HIS A 113 -4.48 1.74 -1.39
C HIS A 113 -3.63 2.63 -2.29
N ALA A 114 -4.21 3.22 -3.34
CA ALA A 114 -3.47 4.06 -4.29
C ALA A 114 -2.91 5.34 -3.64
N ARG A 115 -3.69 6.00 -2.79
CA ARG A 115 -3.25 7.23 -2.10
C ARG A 115 -2.07 6.99 -1.18
N VAL A 116 -2.10 5.90 -0.41
CA VAL A 116 -1.00 5.58 0.51
C VAL A 116 0.17 4.99 -0.27
N GLY A 117 -0.04 4.15 -1.28
CA GLY A 117 1.07 3.59 -2.07
C GLY A 117 1.84 4.61 -2.91
N GLY A 118 1.20 5.72 -3.29
CA GLY A 118 1.85 6.80 -4.02
C GLY A 118 2.54 6.30 -5.28
N GLN A 119 3.84 6.57 -5.42
CA GLN A 119 4.62 6.13 -6.58
C GLN A 119 4.85 4.61 -6.67
N TYR A 120 4.63 3.86 -5.60
CA TYR A 120 4.79 2.41 -5.57
C TYR A 120 3.47 1.65 -5.76
N ALA A 121 2.35 2.37 -5.87
CA ALA A 121 1.07 1.82 -6.25
C ALA A 121 0.71 2.23 -7.69
N GLY A 122 0.08 1.31 -8.41
CA GLY A 122 -0.52 1.56 -9.71
C GLY A 122 -1.85 2.31 -9.59
N ALA A 123 -2.43 2.63 -10.75
CA ALA A 123 -3.79 3.15 -10.80
C ALA A 123 -4.79 2.07 -10.36
N PRO A 124 -5.86 2.44 -9.61
CA PRO A 124 -6.96 1.55 -9.30
C PRO A 124 -7.58 0.93 -10.55
N ARG A 125 -7.90 -0.36 -10.46
CA ARG A 125 -8.70 -1.09 -11.44
C ARG A 125 -9.99 -1.55 -10.79
N TYR A 126 -11.05 -1.60 -11.57
CA TYR A 126 -12.38 -1.94 -11.08
C TYR A 126 -13.05 -2.94 -12.01
N ASP A 127 -13.73 -3.90 -11.39
CA ASP A 127 -14.67 -4.78 -12.05
C ASP A 127 -16.09 -4.26 -11.84
N TYR A 128 -16.86 -4.23 -12.92
CA TYR A 128 -18.16 -3.60 -12.93
C TYR A 128 -19.28 -4.62 -13.11
N GLN A 129 -20.40 -4.37 -12.43
CA GLN A 129 -21.68 -5.02 -12.66
C GLN A 129 -22.70 -4.00 -13.14
N THR A 130 -23.48 -4.35 -14.16
CA THR A 130 -24.60 -3.52 -14.62
C THR A 130 -25.82 -3.78 -13.76
N GLY A 131 -26.39 -2.71 -13.18
CA GLY A 131 -27.62 -2.75 -12.39
C GLY A 131 -28.87 -2.80 -13.26
N PRO A 132 -30.05 -3.07 -12.67
CA PRO A 132 -31.33 -3.07 -13.39
C PRO A 132 -31.71 -1.67 -13.92
N ASP A 133 -31.08 -0.61 -13.40
CA ASP A 133 -31.15 0.77 -13.90
C ASP A 133 -30.22 1.07 -15.09
N GLY A 134 -29.47 0.06 -15.57
CA GLY A 134 -28.56 0.19 -16.72
C GLY A 134 -27.22 0.86 -16.42
N LYS A 135 -27.00 1.27 -15.16
CA LYS A 135 -25.75 1.88 -14.73
C LYS A 135 -24.75 0.81 -14.32
N ARG A 136 -23.46 1.11 -14.48
CA ARG A 136 -22.36 0.23 -14.06
C ARG A 136 -21.87 0.64 -12.67
N TYR A 137 -21.77 -0.35 -11.79
CA TYR A 137 -21.33 -0.22 -10.40
C TYR A 137 -20.08 -1.06 -10.17
N ALA A 138 -19.07 -0.52 -9.52
CA ALA A 138 -17.86 -1.27 -9.14
C ALA A 138 -18.20 -2.27 -8.04
N VAL A 139 -17.98 -3.56 -8.29
CA VAL A 139 -18.25 -4.64 -7.33
C VAL A 139 -16.98 -5.27 -6.78
N ALA A 140 -15.87 -5.12 -7.50
CA ALA A 140 -14.53 -5.45 -7.04
C ALA A 140 -13.53 -4.44 -7.61
N GLY A 141 -12.34 -4.41 -7.03
CA GLY A 141 -11.24 -3.61 -7.52
C GLY A 141 -9.91 -4.14 -7.02
N GLU A 142 -8.84 -3.63 -7.61
CA GLU A 142 -7.48 -3.91 -7.18
C GLU A 142 -6.53 -2.74 -7.46
N VAL A 143 -5.50 -2.61 -6.63
CA VAL A 143 -4.35 -1.74 -6.84
C VAL A 143 -3.09 -2.59 -6.85
N SER A 144 -2.36 -2.59 -7.96
CA SER A 144 -1.05 -3.25 -8.03
C SER A 144 -0.04 -2.48 -7.18
N ILE A 145 0.63 -3.14 -6.24
CA ILE A 145 1.66 -2.54 -5.39
C ILE A 145 3.00 -3.21 -5.68
N ASP A 146 4.04 -2.41 -5.97
CA ASP A 146 5.38 -2.93 -6.21
C ASP A 146 6.13 -3.18 -4.89
N SER A 147 6.14 -4.44 -4.46
CA SER A 147 6.86 -4.92 -3.29
C SER A 147 8.30 -5.37 -3.58
N SER A 148 8.85 -5.08 -4.76
CA SER A 148 10.21 -5.50 -5.12
C SER A 148 11.26 -4.68 -4.35
N PRO A 149 12.35 -5.31 -3.87
CA PRO A 149 13.45 -4.59 -3.23
C PRO A 149 14.19 -3.70 -4.24
N VAL A 150 14.92 -2.70 -3.73
CA VAL A 150 15.80 -1.85 -4.53
C VAL A 150 17.19 -2.50 -4.56
N PRO A 151 17.69 -2.97 -5.71
CA PRO A 151 18.96 -3.68 -5.79
C PRO A 151 20.13 -2.81 -5.29
N GLY A 152 20.97 -3.37 -4.42
CA GLY A 152 22.20 -2.73 -3.94
C GLY A 152 22.01 -1.60 -2.92
N ASP A 153 20.77 -1.25 -2.55
CA ASP A 153 20.49 -0.24 -1.53
C ASP A 153 19.50 -0.75 -0.48
N PRO A 154 19.99 -1.27 0.67
CA PRO A 154 19.12 -1.73 1.74
C PRO A 154 18.35 -0.57 2.41
N LYS A 155 18.90 0.66 2.44
CA LYS A 155 18.22 1.82 3.04
C LYS A 155 17.02 2.23 2.19
N ALA A 156 17.19 2.32 0.87
CA ALA A 156 16.11 2.59 -0.07
C ALA A 156 15.07 1.47 -0.08
N THR A 157 15.51 0.21 0.02
CA THR A 157 14.60 -0.95 0.14
C THR A 157 13.71 -0.84 1.36
N ILE A 158 14.26 -0.54 2.55
CA ILE A 158 13.46 -0.37 3.77
C ILE A 158 12.46 0.77 3.61
N ALA A 159 12.86 1.91 3.05
CA ALA A 159 11.97 3.06 2.86
C ALA A 159 10.82 2.73 1.89
N LYS A 160 11.12 2.09 0.75
CA LYS A 160 10.12 1.64 -0.22
C LYS A 160 9.15 0.64 0.41
N LEU A 161 9.67 -0.41 1.04
CA LEU A 161 8.84 -1.49 1.58
C LEU A 161 7.99 -1.04 2.77
N LYS A 162 8.42 -0.05 3.55
CA LYS A 162 7.55 0.57 4.57
C LYS A 162 6.36 1.27 3.96
N GLN A 163 6.55 1.94 2.82
CA GLN A 163 5.43 2.56 2.09
C GLN A 163 4.49 1.49 1.54
N VAL A 164 5.04 0.40 0.97
CA VAL A 164 4.28 -0.75 0.47
C VAL A 164 3.47 -1.41 1.58
N GLU A 165 4.08 -1.64 2.75
CA GLU A 165 3.40 -2.18 3.92
C GLU A 165 2.23 -1.29 4.34
N ALA A 166 2.48 0.02 4.48
CA ALA A 166 1.46 0.99 4.84
C ALA A 166 0.31 1.03 3.82
N ALA A 167 0.64 0.95 2.53
CA ALA A 167 -0.34 0.94 1.45
C ALA A 167 -1.21 -0.32 1.48
N ALA A 168 -0.62 -1.49 1.68
CA ALA A 168 -1.35 -2.75 1.78
C ALA A 168 -2.26 -2.79 3.02
N THR A 169 -1.89 -2.14 4.12
CA THR A 169 -2.76 -2.05 5.31
C THR A 169 -3.58 -0.76 5.40
N ALA A 170 -3.71 0.00 4.30
CA ALA A 170 -4.34 1.32 4.32
C ALA A 170 -5.86 1.30 4.57
N PRO A 171 -6.65 0.41 3.94
CA PRO A 171 -8.08 0.31 4.24
C PRO A 171 -8.34 -0.24 5.65
N ALA A 172 -9.51 0.11 6.21
CA ALA A 172 -9.90 -0.37 7.54
C ALA A 172 -10.11 -1.89 7.61
N ASP A 173 -10.48 -2.52 6.50
CA ASP A 173 -10.59 -3.97 6.35
C ASP A 173 -9.76 -4.43 5.14
N PRO A 174 -8.44 -4.63 5.30
CA PRO A 174 -7.58 -5.07 4.20
C PRO A 174 -7.90 -6.51 3.80
N SER A 175 -7.84 -6.83 2.50
CA SER A 175 -8.12 -8.18 2.02
C SER A 175 -7.05 -9.19 2.47
N ALA A 176 -7.31 -10.49 2.26
CA ALA A 176 -6.31 -11.52 2.54
C ALA A 176 -5.03 -11.34 1.69
N GLN A 177 -5.17 -10.85 0.46
CA GLN A 177 -4.06 -10.57 -0.45
C GLN A 177 -3.21 -9.41 0.07
N ASP A 178 -3.84 -8.33 0.51
CA ASP A 178 -3.11 -7.16 1.01
C ASP A 178 -2.35 -7.50 2.29
N ARG A 179 -2.96 -8.28 3.18
CA ARG A 179 -2.27 -8.78 4.38
C ARG A 179 -1.06 -9.66 4.04
N ALA A 180 -1.13 -10.44 2.96
CA ALA A 180 0.00 -11.23 2.49
C ALA A 180 1.11 -10.34 1.89
N VAL A 181 0.78 -9.29 1.15
CA VAL A 181 1.75 -8.31 0.66
C VAL A 181 2.42 -7.58 1.82
N ALA A 182 1.65 -7.17 2.84
CA ALA A 182 2.17 -6.51 4.03
C ALA A 182 3.12 -7.42 4.82
N SER A 183 2.78 -8.70 5.00
CA SER A 183 3.65 -9.66 5.70
C SER A 183 4.93 -9.95 4.92
N ALA A 184 4.85 -10.06 3.60
CA ALA A 184 6.02 -10.20 2.73
C ALA A 184 6.93 -8.97 2.80
N ALA A 185 6.37 -7.75 2.74
CA ALA A 185 7.12 -6.51 2.88
C ALA A 185 7.83 -6.43 4.23
N ARG A 186 7.17 -6.82 5.33
CA ARG A 186 7.78 -6.90 6.67
C ARG A 186 8.98 -7.84 6.71
N ALA A 187 8.84 -9.03 6.13
CA ALA A 187 9.93 -10.01 6.09
C ALA A 187 11.16 -9.46 5.35
N GLU A 188 10.95 -8.83 4.19
CA GLU A 188 12.03 -8.22 3.41
C GLU A 188 12.63 -6.97 4.11
N ILE A 189 11.84 -6.19 4.83
CA ILE A 189 12.36 -5.10 5.68
C ILE A 189 13.32 -5.65 6.74
N GLN A 190 12.96 -6.75 7.42
CA GLN A 190 13.84 -7.36 8.43
C GLN A 190 15.15 -7.86 7.81
N LYS A 191 15.07 -8.44 6.62
CA LYS A 191 16.25 -8.89 5.88
C LYS A 191 17.14 -7.71 5.46
N ALA A 192 16.57 -6.66 4.88
CA ALA A 192 17.30 -5.46 4.48
C ALA A 192 17.92 -4.73 5.69
N GLN A 193 17.27 -4.76 6.86
CA GLN A 193 17.84 -4.27 8.11
C GLN A 193 19.08 -5.08 8.51
N ALA A 194 19.00 -6.42 8.49
CA ALA A 194 20.15 -7.26 8.80
C ALA A 194 21.33 -7.07 7.82
N GLU A 195 21.03 -6.88 6.53
CA GLU A 195 22.03 -6.55 5.50
C GLU A 195 22.67 -5.18 5.75
N LEU A 196 21.88 -4.19 6.17
CA LEU A 196 22.39 -2.86 6.48
C LEU A 196 23.39 -2.91 7.63
N LEU A 197 23.07 -3.60 8.73
CA LEU A 197 23.98 -3.76 9.86
C LEU A 197 25.30 -4.43 9.43
N ARG A 198 25.23 -5.48 8.59
CA ARG A 198 26.42 -6.17 8.08
C ARG A 198 27.25 -5.33 7.11
N GLY A 199 26.60 -4.48 6.32
CA GLY A 199 27.26 -3.59 5.35
C GLY A 199 27.91 -2.36 6.00
N GLU A 200 27.33 -1.85 7.10
CA GLU A 200 27.91 -0.75 7.89
C GLU A 200 29.22 -1.17 8.59
N ASP A 201 29.39 -2.47 8.90
CA ASP A 201 30.66 -3.03 9.39
C ASP A 201 31.75 -3.18 8.29
N GLY A 202 31.41 -3.00 7.01
CA GLY A 202 32.30 -3.18 5.86
C GLY A 202 32.51 -1.95 4.96
N ALA A 203 31.87 -0.82 5.27
CA ALA A 203 32.00 0.43 4.51
C ALA A 203 33.11 1.32 5.11
N GLU A 204 34.36 1.04 4.74
CA GLU A 204 35.46 1.99 4.87
C GLU A 204 35.09 3.32 4.16
N PRO A 205 35.36 4.49 4.76
CA PRO A 205 35.10 5.75 4.09
C PRO A 205 36.06 5.90 2.90
N GLU A 206 35.54 5.82 1.67
CA GLU A 206 36.23 6.36 0.50
C GLU A 206 36.31 7.88 0.61
N GLY A 207 37.24 8.33 1.46
CA GLY A 207 37.70 9.70 1.55
C GLY A 207 38.47 10.04 0.29
N LYS A 208 37.76 10.64 -0.67
CA LYS A 208 38.39 11.50 -1.67
C LYS A 208 39.12 12.65 -0.97
N GLY A 209 40.40 12.45 -0.72
CA GLY A 209 41.30 13.46 -0.17
C GLY A 209 42.60 13.49 -0.94
N LYS A 210 42.60 14.13 -2.11
CA LYS A 210 43.84 14.69 -2.68
C LYS A 210 44.29 15.82 -1.74
N PRO A 211 45.48 15.79 -1.12
CA PRO A 211 46.10 17.02 -0.65
C PRO A 211 46.95 17.57 -1.80
N THR A 212 46.37 18.47 -2.58
CA THR A 212 47.16 19.43 -3.36
C THR A 212 47.66 20.49 -2.39
N VAL A 213 48.92 20.39 -1.98
CA VAL A 213 49.64 21.55 -1.43
C VAL A 213 50.37 22.24 -2.58
N PRO A 214 50.16 23.54 -2.82
CA PRO A 214 50.99 24.31 -3.75
C PRO A 214 52.22 24.87 -3.03
N ASP A 215 53.30 24.96 -3.80
CA ASP A 215 54.43 25.89 -3.69
C ASP A 215 55.52 25.67 -2.62
N ALA A 216 56.69 25.21 -3.08
CA ALA A 216 57.96 25.89 -2.85
C ALA A 216 59.05 25.33 -3.81
N SER A 217 59.65 26.23 -4.57
CA SER A 217 60.80 25.99 -5.46
C SER A 217 62.09 25.64 -4.68
N VAL A 218 62.91 24.72 -5.20
CA VAL A 218 64.37 24.82 -5.51
C VAL A 218 64.85 23.45 -6.09
N PRO A 219 65.68 23.42 -7.16
CA PRO A 219 66.03 22.19 -7.89
C PRO A 219 67.38 21.55 -7.50
N ALA A 220 67.53 20.30 -7.97
CA ALA A 220 68.76 19.57 -8.31
C ALA A 220 69.77 19.21 -7.19
N GLU A 221 69.96 17.90 -6.96
CA GLU A 221 71.22 17.25 -7.34
C GLU A 221 71.14 15.72 -7.31
N THR A 222 72.01 15.14 -8.14
CA THR A 222 72.12 13.75 -8.56
C THR A 222 72.81 12.83 -7.54
N LYS A 223 72.58 11.51 -7.63
CA LYS A 223 73.60 10.46 -7.90
C LYS A 223 73.33 9.09 -7.23
N ALA A 224 72.92 8.15 -8.09
CA ALA A 224 73.51 6.81 -8.32
C ALA A 224 73.44 5.66 -7.28
N LYS A 225 72.84 4.54 -7.76
CA LYS A 225 73.48 3.21 -8.03
C LYS A 225 73.21 2.04 -7.06
N GLY A 226 72.74 0.93 -7.66
CA GLY A 226 72.94 -0.47 -7.24
C GLY A 226 71.62 -1.24 -7.02
N LYS A 227 71.02 -1.92 -8.01
CA LYS A 227 71.28 -3.29 -8.53
C LYS A 227 71.29 -4.43 -7.49
N SER A 228 70.25 -5.29 -7.53
CA SER A 228 70.30 -6.77 -7.51
C SER A 228 68.86 -7.30 -7.74
N SER A 229 68.52 -7.95 -8.87
CA SER A 229 68.56 -9.42 -9.13
C SER A 229 67.62 -10.22 -8.19
N ALA A 230 66.78 -11.20 -8.55
CA ALA A 230 66.51 -12.03 -9.72
C ALA A 230 65.08 -12.62 -9.51
N GLU A 231 64.20 -12.72 -10.50
CA GLU A 231 64.02 -13.85 -11.45
C GLU A 231 63.90 -15.26 -10.84
N LYS A 232 62.67 -15.82 -10.86
CA LYS A 232 62.32 -17.25 -11.11
C LYS A 232 60.79 -17.37 -11.20
N ALA A 233 60.14 -17.46 -12.36
CA ALA A 233 60.01 -18.60 -13.29
C ALA A 233 59.24 -19.81 -12.72
N GLY A 234 58.02 -19.99 -13.25
CA GLY A 234 57.49 -21.28 -13.72
C GLY A 234 56.72 -22.16 -12.73
N SER A 235 55.43 -22.37 -13.01
CA SER A 235 54.93 -23.72 -13.32
C SER A 235 53.57 -23.67 -14.00
N ALA A 236 53.56 -24.05 -15.27
CA ALA A 236 52.38 -24.45 -16.02
C ALA A 236 52.07 -25.93 -15.74
N SER A 237 50.80 -26.29 -15.74
CA SER A 237 50.25 -27.64 -15.98
C SER A 237 48.83 -27.36 -16.48
N ASP A 238 48.52 -27.41 -17.77
CA ASP A 238 48.60 -28.53 -18.73
C ASP A 238 47.77 -29.75 -18.33
N GLY A 239 46.82 -30.10 -19.20
CA GLY A 239 45.81 -31.15 -19.04
C GLY A 239 44.40 -30.57 -19.26
N GLY A 240 43.84 -30.46 -20.46
CA GLY A 240 44.01 -31.33 -21.62
C GLY A 240 42.91 -32.40 -21.63
N LEU A 241 41.79 -32.08 -22.29
CA LEU A 241 41.00 -32.92 -23.20
C LEU A 241 40.74 -34.39 -22.82
N VAL A 242 39.45 -34.75 -22.65
CA VAL A 242 38.89 -35.98 -23.26
C VAL A 242 37.40 -35.81 -23.55
N GLU A 243 37.06 -35.89 -24.83
CA GLU A 243 35.73 -36.20 -25.37
C GLU A 243 35.32 -37.65 -25.06
N ASN A 244 34.03 -37.86 -24.80
CA ASN A 244 33.10 -38.76 -25.52
C ASN A 244 31.82 -38.94 -24.70
#